data_AF-A0A367IXR6-F1
#
_entry.id   AF-A0A367IXR6-F1
#
_cell.length_a   1.000
_cell.length_b   1.000
_cell.length_c   1.000
_cell.angle_alpha   90.00
_cell.angle_beta   90.00
_cell.angle_gamma   90.00
#
_symmetry.space_group_name_H-M   'P 1'
#
loop_
_entity.id
_entity.type
_entity.pdbx_description
1 polymer ?
#
loop_
_entity_poly.entity_id
_entity_poly.type
_entity_poly.pdbx_seq_one_letter_code
_entity_poly.pdbx_strand_id
1 'polypeptide(L)'
;MTTKTDAEWRAILTPEQFRVLRQKGTEPPGTGKYNKFYEKGVYHCAGCDAPLYVSDTKFDSGCGWPAFFDAIPGAIIRHEDNSHGMQRIEICCSKCGGHLGHVFKGEGFPTPTDERHCVNSVSLLTAENSTRMSYVAKNTTEKPGLEEQEQPKIHRIRITLSSRNVKNLEKVASDLVQRAKDKQLKVKGPVRLPTKVLRITTRKSPCGNGSETFDKFEMKIHKRLIDLHSPSEIVKQITSISIEPGVEVEVTIA
;
A
#
# COMPACT_ATOMS: atom_id res chain seq x y z
N MET A 1 5.11 19.68 18.85
CA MET A 1 4.69 19.59 17.44
C MET A 1 5.67 18.70 16.70
N THR A 2 5.20 17.74 15.90
CA THR A 2 6.05 16.91 15.05
C THR A 2 6.68 17.78 13.95
N THR A 3 7.97 18.07 14.09
CA THR A 3 8.76 18.86 13.14
C THR A 3 9.18 17.97 11.97
N LYS A 4 8.42 18.05 10.88
CA LYS A 4 8.77 17.48 9.56
C LYS A 4 8.75 18.59 8.53
N THR A 5 9.65 18.50 7.55
CA THR A 5 9.75 19.42 6.42
C THR A 5 8.60 19.23 5.43
N ASP A 6 8.32 20.24 4.61
CA ASP A 6 7.28 20.15 3.58
C ASP A 6 7.58 19.06 2.54
N ALA A 7 8.87 18.80 2.26
CA ALA A 7 9.27 17.73 1.35
C ALA A 7 8.89 16.34 1.90
N GLU A 8 9.12 16.10 3.20
CA GLU A 8 8.72 14.86 3.86
C GLU A 8 7.20 14.71 3.89
N TRP A 9 6.46 15.80 4.11
CA TRP A 9 5.01 15.77 4.07
C TRP A 9 4.47 15.47 2.68
N ARG A 10 5.07 16.00 1.61
CA ARG A 10 4.68 15.67 0.22
C ARG A 10 4.95 14.20 -0.14
N ALA A 11 5.94 13.58 0.50
CA ALA A 11 6.22 12.16 0.28
C ALA A 11 5.24 11.24 1.01
N ILE A 12 4.72 11.67 2.18
CA ILE A 12 3.81 10.87 3.01
C ILE A 12 2.35 11.07 2.60
N LEU A 13 1.97 12.32 2.33
CA LEU A 13 0.60 12.72 2.05
C LEU A 13 0.29 12.65 0.56
N THR A 14 -0.97 12.35 0.24
CA THR A 14 -1.46 12.56 -1.13
C THR A 14 -1.42 14.06 -1.49
N PRO A 15 -1.35 14.42 -2.79
CA PRO A 15 -1.32 15.82 -3.21
C PRO A 15 -2.48 16.65 -2.65
N GLU A 16 -3.68 16.06 -2.56
CA GLU A 16 -4.85 16.70 -2.01
C GLU A 16 -4.76 16.89 -0.50
N GLN A 17 -4.28 15.88 0.24
CA GLN A 17 -4.02 15.99 1.68
C GLN A 17 -2.97 17.05 1.99
N PHE A 18 -1.91 17.13 1.19
CA PHE A 18 -0.89 18.16 1.36
C PHE A 18 -1.47 19.57 1.12
N ARG A 19 -2.29 19.74 0.08
CA ARG A 19 -2.98 21.02 -0.20
C ARG A 19 -3.85 21.47 0.97
N VAL A 20 -4.63 20.56 1.56
CA VAL A 20 -5.52 20.90 2.67
C VAL A 20 -4.73 21.10 3.97
N LEU A 21 -3.95 20.11 4.41
CA LEU A 21 -3.28 20.13 5.72
C LEU A 21 -2.15 21.17 5.82
N ARG A 22 -1.43 21.47 4.73
CA ARG A 22 -0.25 22.35 4.76
C ARG A 22 -0.45 23.67 4.03
N GLN A 23 -1.17 23.67 2.91
CA GLN A 23 -1.45 24.91 2.17
C GLN A 23 -2.77 25.59 2.59
N LYS A 24 -3.39 25.11 3.68
CA LYS A 24 -4.68 25.62 4.21
C LYS A 24 -5.79 25.66 3.16
N GLY A 25 -5.76 24.71 2.21
CA GLY A 25 -6.80 24.57 1.20
C GLY A 25 -8.09 23.98 1.77
N THR A 26 -9.18 24.14 1.03
CA THR A 26 -10.49 23.56 1.36
C THR A 26 -10.94 22.61 0.25
N GLU A 27 -11.54 21.48 0.61
CA GLU A 27 -12.15 20.55 -0.35
C GLU A 27 -13.47 21.13 -0.90
N PRO A 28 -13.87 20.81 -2.14
CA PRO A 28 -15.17 21.23 -2.66
C PRO A 28 -16.33 20.73 -1.78
N PRO A 29 -17.41 21.52 -1.62
CA PRO A 29 -18.55 21.09 -0.81
C PRO A 29 -19.21 19.85 -1.41
N GLY A 30 -19.54 18.87 -0.56
CA GLY A 30 -20.29 17.68 -0.96
C GLY A 30 -19.44 16.55 -1.57
N THR A 31 -18.17 16.78 -1.90
CA THR A 31 -17.29 15.73 -2.47
C THR A 31 -16.57 14.88 -1.42
N GLY A 32 -16.54 15.34 -0.17
CA GLY A 32 -15.80 14.70 0.89
C GLY A 32 -16.34 13.33 1.28
N LYS A 33 -15.44 12.32 1.36
CA LYS A 33 -15.80 10.93 1.71
C LYS A 33 -16.55 10.81 3.03
N TYR A 34 -16.18 11.65 4.00
CA TYR A 34 -16.71 11.61 5.36
C TYR A 34 -17.91 12.54 5.60
N ASN A 35 -18.39 13.24 4.57
CA ASN A 35 -19.51 14.18 4.72
C ASN A 35 -20.78 13.46 5.20
N LYS A 36 -21.26 12.47 4.44
CA LYS A 36 -22.44 11.63 4.76
C LYS A 36 -22.08 10.29 5.42
N PHE A 37 -20.96 10.24 6.12
CA PHE A 37 -20.49 9.04 6.82
C PHE A 37 -20.83 9.15 8.32
N TYR A 38 -21.56 8.18 8.86
CA TYR A 38 -22.05 8.19 10.26
C TYR A 38 -21.77 6.88 11.00
N GLU A 39 -20.81 6.09 10.51
CA GLU A 39 -20.41 4.86 11.20
C GLU A 39 -19.69 5.20 12.52
N LYS A 40 -19.83 4.29 13.49
CA LYS A 40 -19.22 4.46 14.81
C LYS A 40 -17.71 4.29 14.73
N GLY A 41 -16.96 5.20 15.32
CA GLY A 41 -15.50 5.14 15.34
C GLY A 41 -14.82 6.44 15.73
N VAL A 42 -13.49 6.43 15.69
CA VAL A 42 -12.64 7.59 15.97
C VAL A 42 -12.02 8.10 14.67
N TYR A 43 -12.12 9.41 14.45
CA TYR A 43 -11.46 10.10 13.35
C TYR A 43 -10.11 10.60 13.80
N HIS A 44 -9.09 10.17 13.09
CA HIS A 44 -7.70 10.50 13.28
C HIS A 44 -7.24 11.56 12.25
N CYS A 45 -6.18 12.27 12.57
CA CYS A 45 -5.55 13.22 11.67
C CYS A 45 -4.85 12.48 10.52
N ALA A 46 -5.14 12.85 9.28
CA ALA A 46 -4.50 12.25 8.11
C ALA A 46 -2.97 12.44 8.05
N GLY A 47 -2.42 13.44 8.76
CA GLY A 47 -0.98 13.69 8.82
C GLY A 47 -0.23 12.91 9.89
N CYS A 48 -0.75 12.81 11.11
CA CYS A 48 0.00 12.28 12.25
C CYS A 48 -0.71 11.19 13.02
N ASP A 49 -1.86 10.74 12.51
CA ASP A 49 -2.70 9.70 13.09
C ASP A 49 -3.11 9.97 14.54
N ALA A 50 -3.10 11.24 14.96
CA ALA A 50 -3.59 11.63 16.27
C ALA A 50 -5.13 11.56 16.28
N PRO A 51 -5.77 11.02 17.32
CA PRO A 51 -7.22 10.99 17.43
C PRO A 51 -7.74 12.43 17.60
N LEU A 52 -8.68 12.85 16.75
CA LEU A 52 -9.23 14.21 16.71
C LEU A 52 -10.69 14.26 17.18
N TYR A 53 -11.53 13.41 16.61
CA TYR A 53 -12.99 13.44 16.80
C TYR A 53 -13.55 12.04 17.03
N VAL A 54 -14.68 11.97 17.72
CA VAL A 54 -15.46 10.74 17.91
C VAL A 54 -16.71 10.82 17.03
N SER A 55 -17.16 9.69 16.48
CA SER A 55 -18.40 9.62 15.69
C SER A 55 -19.62 10.18 16.39
N ASP A 56 -19.68 10.04 17.71
CA ASP A 56 -20.81 10.47 18.52
C ASP A 56 -20.94 12.00 18.56
N THR A 57 -19.85 12.72 18.27
CA THR A 57 -19.86 14.18 18.19
C THR A 57 -20.18 14.69 16.80
N LYS A 58 -20.38 13.80 15.81
CA LYS A 58 -20.70 14.15 14.43
C LYS A 58 -22.20 14.41 14.28
N PHE A 59 -22.56 15.47 13.57
CA PHE A 59 -23.95 15.80 13.25
C PHE A 59 -24.10 16.27 11.80
N ASP A 60 -25.33 16.29 11.29
CA ASP A 60 -25.61 16.85 9.96
C ASP A 60 -25.87 18.35 10.09
N SER A 61 -24.99 19.15 9.49
CA SER A 61 -25.12 20.61 9.44
C SER A 61 -25.61 21.13 8.10
N GLY A 62 -25.75 20.26 7.09
CA GLY A 62 -26.12 20.67 5.72
C GLY A 62 -25.08 21.52 4.98
N CYS A 63 -23.90 21.80 5.57
CA CYS A 63 -22.91 22.70 4.97
C CYS A 63 -22.10 22.08 3.82
N GLY A 64 -22.15 20.76 3.65
CA GLY A 64 -21.40 20.04 2.62
C GLY A 64 -20.05 19.49 3.08
N TRP A 65 -19.66 19.72 4.33
CA TRP A 65 -18.48 19.15 4.97
C TRP A 65 -18.83 18.40 6.26
N PRO A 66 -18.00 17.43 6.69
CA PRO A 66 -18.12 16.83 8.02
C PRO A 66 -18.17 17.90 9.12
N ALA A 67 -19.20 17.81 9.96
CA ALA A 67 -19.41 18.70 11.09
C ALA A 67 -19.41 17.94 12.42
N PHE A 68 -18.67 18.47 13.39
CA PHE A 68 -18.61 17.93 14.75
C PHE A 68 -18.93 19.02 15.76
N PHE A 69 -19.56 18.69 16.88
CA PHE A 69 -19.85 19.66 17.94
C PHE A 69 -18.80 19.71 19.05
N ASP A 70 -17.98 18.67 19.16
CA ASP A 70 -16.92 18.58 20.16
C ASP A 70 -15.74 17.75 19.64
N ALA A 71 -14.54 18.08 20.10
CA ALA A 71 -13.28 17.43 19.76
C ALA A 71 -12.69 16.74 21.00
N ILE A 72 -11.78 15.79 20.77
CA ILE A 72 -11.07 15.15 21.89
C ILE A 72 -10.24 16.22 22.62
N PRO A 73 -10.30 16.29 23.97
CA PRO A 73 -9.58 17.29 24.74
C PRO A 73 -8.08 17.32 24.41
N GLY A 74 -7.56 18.49 24.03
CA GLY A 74 -6.14 18.68 23.67
C GLY A 74 -5.74 18.22 22.27
N ALA A 75 -6.67 17.71 21.45
CA ALA A 75 -6.37 17.23 20.09
C ALA A 75 -6.25 18.36 19.05
N ILE A 76 -6.90 19.50 19.33
CA ILE A 76 -6.98 20.64 18.41
C ILE A 76 -6.44 21.94 19.02
N ILE A 77 -5.83 22.76 18.18
CA ILE A 77 -5.39 24.13 18.48
C ILE A 77 -6.27 25.09 17.68
N ARG A 78 -6.74 26.15 18.33
CA ARG A 78 -7.55 27.21 17.72
C ARG A 78 -6.63 28.39 17.39
N HIS A 79 -6.70 28.87 16.15
CA HIS A 79 -5.99 30.06 15.68
C HIS A 79 -6.99 31.07 15.11
N GLU A 80 -6.80 32.34 15.41
CA GLU A 80 -7.61 33.40 14.80
C GLU A 80 -7.17 33.61 13.35
N ASP A 81 -8.09 33.43 12.42
CA ASP A 81 -7.91 33.61 10.99
C ASP A 81 -8.70 34.83 10.53
N ASN A 82 -7.98 35.94 10.30
CA ASN A 82 -8.52 37.20 9.80
C ASN A 82 -8.40 37.33 8.26
N SER A 83 -8.10 36.23 7.57
CA SER A 83 -7.93 36.22 6.11
C SER A 83 -9.27 36.49 5.40
N HIS A 84 -9.21 37.07 4.20
CA HIS A 84 -10.39 37.41 3.38
C HIS A 84 -11.39 38.37 4.04
N GLY A 85 -10.95 39.17 5.03
CA GLY A 85 -11.79 40.20 5.66
C GLY A 85 -12.88 39.66 6.58
N MET A 86 -12.80 38.38 6.97
CA MET A 86 -13.71 37.73 7.90
C MET A 86 -12.95 37.28 9.14
N GLN A 87 -13.55 37.40 10.33
CA GLN A 87 -13.01 36.83 11.56
C GLN A 87 -13.49 35.38 11.68
N ARG A 88 -12.58 34.44 11.51
CA ARG A 88 -12.85 33.00 11.68
C ARG A 88 -11.85 32.41 12.66
N ILE A 89 -12.19 31.26 13.23
CA ILE A 89 -11.27 30.51 14.08
C ILE A 89 -10.86 29.25 13.33
N GLU A 90 -9.63 29.24 12.84
CA GLU A 90 -9.00 28.07 12.23
C GLU A 90 -8.73 26.99 13.29
N ILE A 91 -8.99 25.74 12.93
CA ILE A 91 -8.68 24.58 13.75
C ILE A 91 -7.51 23.83 13.12
N CYS A 92 -6.45 23.65 13.90
CA CYS A 92 -5.27 22.89 13.53
C CYS A 92 -5.09 21.69 14.45
N CYS A 93 -4.48 20.61 13.96
CA CYS A 93 -4.11 19.48 14.81
C CYS A 93 -2.99 19.88 15.79
N SER A 94 -3.14 19.58 17.08
CA SER A 94 -2.15 19.96 18.09
C SER A 94 -0.79 19.26 17.94
N LYS A 95 -0.80 18.03 17.43
CA LYS A 95 0.41 17.21 17.25
C LYS A 95 1.23 17.64 16.03
N CYS A 96 0.61 17.82 14.87
CA CYS A 96 1.32 18.10 13.61
C CYS A 96 1.16 19.52 13.05
N GLY A 97 0.28 20.33 13.62
CA GLY A 97 -0.05 21.67 13.12
C GLY A 97 -0.75 21.68 11.76
N GLY A 98 -1.31 20.55 11.31
CA GLY A 98 -2.03 20.46 10.04
C GLY A 98 -3.39 21.14 10.12
N HIS A 99 -3.76 21.87 9.07
CA HIS A 99 -5.04 22.54 8.92
C HIS A 99 -6.19 21.53 8.78
N LEU A 100 -7.20 21.65 9.65
CA LEU A 100 -8.38 20.79 9.65
C LEU A 100 -9.58 21.52 9.02
N GLY A 101 -9.79 22.79 9.39
CA GLY A 101 -10.90 23.61 8.94
C GLY A 101 -11.14 24.77 9.89
N HIS A 102 -12.41 25.08 10.18
CA HIS A 102 -12.81 26.23 11.01
C HIS A 102 -13.89 25.85 12.03
N VAL A 103 -13.88 26.52 13.19
CA VAL A 103 -14.96 26.45 14.17
C VAL A 103 -15.84 27.69 14.10
N PHE A 104 -17.15 27.45 14.10
CA PHE A 104 -18.19 28.46 14.18
C PHE A 104 -18.94 28.29 15.51
N LYS A 105 -19.39 29.39 16.10
CA LYS A 105 -20.17 29.39 17.35
C LYS A 105 -21.42 30.23 17.18
N GLY A 106 -22.50 29.90 17.88
CA GLY A 106 -23.70 30.74 17.91
C GLY A 106 -24.62 30.57 16.70
N GLU A 107 -24.59 29.41 16.05
CA GLU A 107 -25.44 29.11 14.90
C GLU A 107 -26.80 28.49 15.31
N GLY A 108 -26.99 28.15 16.59
CA GLY A 108 -28.27 27.68 17.13
C GLY A 108 -28.56 26.22 16.79
N PHE A 109 -27.53 25.38 16.62
CA PHE A 109 -27.72 23.96 16.40
C PHE A 109 -28.15 23.26 17.71
N PRO A 110 -28.93 22.16 17.65
CA PRO A 110 -29.35 21.41 18.83
C PRO A 110 -28.20 20.54 19.38
N THR A 111 -27.05 21.14 19.63
CA THR A 111 -25.85 20.48 20.16
C THR A 111 -25.51 21.04 21.54
N PRO A 112 -24.91 20.25 22.45
CA PRO A 112 -24.65 20.69 23.83
C PRO A 112 -23.73 21.91 23.95
N THR A 113 -22.87 22.13 22.97
CA THR A 113 -21.82 23.16 22.98
C THR A 113 -22.15 24.36 22.09
N ASP A 114 -23.16 24.26 21.22
CA ASP A 114 -23.47 25.25 20.15
C ASP A 114 -22.22 25.70 19.34
N GLU A 115 -21.22 24.80 19.28
CA GLU A 115 -20.05 24.94 18.43
C GLU A 115 -20.19 24.00 17.22
N ARG A 116 -19.80 24.47 16.03
CA ARG A 116 -19.71 23.66 14.81
C ARG A 116 -18.29 23.66 14.30
N HIS A 117 -17.63 22.53 14.42
CA HIS A 117 -16.33 22.28 13.84
C HIS A 117 -16.53 21.78 12.41
N CYS A 118 -16.31 22.66 11.43
CA CYS A 118 -16.38 22.36 10.02
C CYS A 118 -15.02 21.85 9.55
N VAL A 119 -14.91 20.55 9.26
CA VAL A 119 -13.62 19.89 9.01
C VAL A 119 -13.59 19.31 7.61
N ASN A 120 -12.47 19.45 6.90
CA ASN A 120 -12.26 18.80 5.63
C ASN A 120 -12.18 17.28 5.80
N SER A 121 -12.91 16.52 5.00
CA SER A 121 -12.86 15.05 5.02
C SER A 121 -11.47 14.52 4.67
N VAL A 122 -10.77 15.19 3.76
CA VAL A 122 -9.39 14.84 3.36
C VAL A 122 -8.41 14.91 4.54
N SER A 123 -8.67 15.75 5.54
CA SER A 123 -7.84 15.88 6.75
C SER A 123 -8.10 14.81 7.81
N LEU A 124 -9.13 13.97 7.61
CA LEU A 124 -9.55 12.93 8.55
C LEU A 124 -9.27 11.53 8.02
N LEU A 125 -9.02 10.59 8.93
CA LEU A 125 -8.95 9.16 8.65
C LEU A 125 -9.72 8.39 9.71
N THR A 126 -10.48 7.38 9.29
CA THR A 126 -11.06 6.41 10.22
C THR A 126 -10.03 5.35 10.60
N ALA A 127 -10.15 4.76 11.79
CA ALA A 127 -9.23 3.71 12.26
C ALA A 127 -9.05 2.55 11.25
N GLU A 128 -10.12 2.17 10.54
CA GLU A 128 -10.07 1.15 9.48
C GLU A 128 -9.23 1.56 8.25
N ASN A 129 -9.10 2.87 8.00
CA ASN A 129 -8.30 3.42 6.90
C ASN A 129 -6.88 3.83 7.33
N SER A 130 -6.62 4.06 8.62
CA SER A 130 -5.24 4.26 9.13
C SER A 130 -4.35 3.06 8.79
N THR A 131 -4.89 1.84 8.87
CA THR A 131 -4.17 0.62 8.49
C THR A 131 -3.89 0.52 6.98
N ARG A 132 -4.71 1.15 6.12
CA ARG A 132 -4.58 1.11 4.64
C ARG A 132 -3.67 2.20 4.05
N MET A 133 -3.49 3.34 4.71
CA MET A 133 -2.65 4.43 4.20
C MET A 133 -1.14 4.23 4.36
N SER A 134 -0.73 3.21 5.12
CA SER A 134 0.67 2.79 5.23
C SER A 134 1.29 2.20 3.94
N TYR A 135 0.48 1.98 2.89
CA TYR A 135 0.90 1.31 1.64
C TYR A 135 1.29 2.24 0.48
N VAL A 136 1.13 3.56 0.58
CA VAL A 136 1.39 4.46 -0.57
C VAL A 136 2.73 5.22 -0.46
N ALA A 137 3.33 5.31 0.74
CA ALA A 137 4.55 6.10 0.96
C ALA A 137 5.72 5.25 1.50
N LYS A 138 6.28 4.35 0.69
CA LYS A 138 7.59 3.74 0.98
C LYS A 138 8.41 3.58 -0.30
N ASN A 139 9.24 4.57 -0.60
CA ASN A 139 10.51 4.41 -1.30
C ASN A 139 11.44 5.56 -0.86
N THR A 140 12.24 5.32 0.18
CA THR A 140 13.73 5.33 0.18
C THR A 140 14.32 5.60 1.58
N THR A 141 15.22 4.69 1.98
CA THR A 141 16.45 4.86 2.80
C THR A 141 16.38 5.05 4.33
N GLU A 142 16.48 3.90 5.00
CA GLU A 142 17.13 3.46 6.26
C GLU A 142 17.95 4.43 7.16
N LYS A 143 17.67 4.40 8.48
CA LYS A 143 18.57 4.08 9.64
C LYS A 143 17.91 4.49 11.01
N PRO A 144 18.42 4.07 12.19
CA PRO A 144 18.20 2.78 12.86
C PRO A 144 17.55 2.91 14.27
N GLY A 145 16.96 1.82 14.78
CA GLY A 145 16.79 1.62 16.23
C GLY A 145 15.43 1.96 16.85
N LEU A 146 14.49 1.01 16.80
CA LEU A 146 13.81 0.46 17.97
C LEU A 146 13.13 -0.85 17.51
N GLU A 147 13.44 -1.96 18.16
CA GLU A 147 12.93 -3.29 17.81
C GLU A 147 11.46 -3.42 18.20
N GLU A 148 10.55 -3.06 17.28
CA GLU A 148 9.21 -3.62 17.27
C GLU A 148 9.23 -4.87 16.39
N GLN A 149 8.89 -6.01 16.97
CA GLN A 149 8.81 -7.29 16.26
C GLN A 149 7.69 -7.21 15.21
N GLU A 150 8.05 -6.77 14.00
CA GLU A 150 7.19 -6.74 12.82
C GLU A 150 6.72 -8.18 12.55
N GLN A 151 5.42 -8.45 12.75
CA GLN A 151 4.85 -9.74 12.38
C GLN A 151 5.07 -9.97 10.89
N PRO A 152 5.67 -11.09 10.48
CA PRO A 152 6.12 -11.26 9.11
C PRO A 152 4.90 -11.36 8.17
N LYS A 153 4.74 -10.36 7.30
CA LYS A 153 3.64 -10.32 6.32
C LYS A 153 3.68 -11.57 5.45
N ILE A 154 2.59 -12.33 5.47
CA ILE A 154 2.45 -13.56 4.71
C ILE A 154 2.10 -13.18 3.27
N HIS A 155 2.98 -13.48 2.32
CA HIS A 155 2.76 -13.25 0.90
C HIS A 155 2.41 -14.54 0.16
N ARG A 156 1.64 -14.42 -0.93
CA ARG A 156 1.42 -15.51 -1.87
C ARG A 156 2.52 -15.45 -2.92
N ILE A 157 3.42 -16.42 -2.89
CA ILE A 157 4.61 -16.39 -3.75
C ILE A 157 4.50 -17.49 -4.78
N ARG A 158 4.71 -17.13 -6.03
CA ARG A 158 4.73 -18.04 -7.18
C ARG A 158 6.16 -18.19 -7.67
N ILE A 159 6.68 -19.40 -7.62
CA ILE A 159 8.00 -19.76 -8.14
C ILE A 159 7.81 -20.48 -9.46
N THR A 160 8.40 -19.93 -10.52
CA THR A 160 8.45 -20.55 -11.84
C THR A 160 9.87 -21.03 -12.10
N LEU A 161 10.05 -22.34 -12.23
CA LEU A 161 11.30 -22.95 -12.64
C LEU A 161 11.25 -23.23 -14.13
N SER A 162 12.31 -22.88 -14.85
CA SER A 162 12.43 -23.18 -16.28
C SER A 162 13.79 -23.75 -16.63
N SER A 163 13.82 -24.78 -17.49
CA SER A 163 15.07 -25.39 -17.94
C SER A 163 14.88 -26.14 -19.26
N ARG A 164 15.99 -26.34 -19.96
CA ARG A 164 16.10 -27.24 -21.12
C ARG A 164 16.33 -28.70 -20.70
N ASN A 165 16.89 -28.93 -19.51
CA ASN A 165 17.14 -30.28 -19.00
C ASN A 165 16.05 -30.68 -17.99
N VAL A 166 15.25 -31.68 -18.35
CA VAL A 166 14.13 -32.17 -17.52
C VAL A 166 14.63 -32.79 -16.21
N LYS A 167 15.74 -33.54 -16.25
CA LYS A 167 16.22 -34.29 -15.06
C LYS A 167 16.61 -33.35 -13.93
N ASN A 168 17.38 -32.30 -14.25
CA ASN A 168 17.79 -31.29 -13.28
C ASN A 168 16.59 -30.48 -12.78
N LEU A 169 15.68 -30.10 -13.70
CA LEU A 169 14.47 -29.37 -13.34
C LEU A 169 13.57 -30.13 -12.36
N GLU A 170 13.43 -31.45 -12.52
CA GLU A 170 12.62 -32.26 -11.61
C GLU A 170 13.28 -32.47 -10.25
N LYS A 171 14.61 -32.63 -10.20
CA LYS A 171 15.36 -32.66 -8.94
C LYS A 171 15.24 -31.36 -8.16
N VAL A 172 15.47 -30.22 -8.82
CA VAL A 172 15.34 -28.90 -8.18
C VAL A 172 13.91 -28.65 -7.71
N ALA A 173 12.91 -29.06 -8.50
CA ALA A 173 11.51 -28.93 -8.11
C ALA A 173 11.14 -29.81 -6.91
N SER A 174 11.63 -31.05 -6.83
CA SER A 174 11.39 -31.93 -5.68
C SER A 174 12.08 -31.40 -4.43
N ASP A 175 13.33 -30.97 -4.56
CA ASP A 175 14.12 -30.48 -3.43
C ASP A 175 13.53 -29.21 -2.84
N LEU A 176 13.02 -28.30 -3.69
CA LEU A 176 12.39 -27.06 -3.25
C LEU A 176 11.07 -27.33 -2.49
N VAL A 177 10.30 -28.32 -2.93
CA VAL A 177 9.07 -28.75 -2.23
C VAL A 177 9.40 -29.44 -0.91
N GLN A 178 10.44 -30.28 -0.85
CA GLN A 178 10.86 -30.96 0.37
C GLN A 178 11.32 -29.95 1.43
N ARG A 179 12.19 -29.00 1.06
CA ARG A 179 12.66 -27.95 1.98
C ARG A 179 11.54 -27.05 2.49
N ALA A 180 10.57 -26.76 1.64
CA ALA A 180 9.41 -25.98 2.05
C ALA A 180 8.54 -26.76 3.06
N LYS A 181 8.45 -28.09 2.95
CA LYS A 181 7.80 -28.95 3.95
C LYS A 181 8.60 -29.05 5.25
N ASP A 182 9.92 -29.14 5.17
CA ASP A 182 10.80 -29.19 6.35
C ASP A 182 10.66 -27.92 7.21
N LYS A 183 10.46 -26.76 6.55
CA LYS A 183 10.15 -25.47 7.20
C LYS A 183 8.67 -25.28 7.53
N GLN A 184 7.84 -26.32 7.42
CA GLN A 184 6.40 -26.31 7.71
C GLN A 184 5.59 -25.25 6.94
N LEU A 185 5.99 -24.93 5.71
CA LEU A 185 5.28 -23.97 4.87
C LEU A 185 4.11 -24.63 4.13
N LYS A 186 3.07 -23.85 3.84
CA LYS A 186 1.96 -24.28 2.97
C LYS A 186 2.37 -24.20 1.51
N VAL A 187 2.58 -25.38 0.89
CA VAL A 187 3.01 -25.54 -0.51
C VAL A 187 1.90 -26.10 -1.38
N LYS A 188 1.74 -25.54 -2.58
CA LYS A 188 0.96 -26.13 -3.68
C LYS A 188 1.88 -26.33 -4.88
N GLY A 189 1.98 -27.55 -5.39
CA GLY A 189 2.84 -27.89 -6.52
C GLY A 189 3.90 -28.94 -6.18
N PRO A 190 4.62 -29.48 -7.18
CA PRO A 190 5.01 -28.84 -8.43
C PRO A 190 4.06 -29.11 -9.60
N VAL A 191 3.48 -28.06 -10.17
CA VAL A 191 2.61 -28.16 -11.36
C VAL A 191 3.46 -28.13 -12.62
N ARG A 192 3.30 -29.14 -13.49
CA ARG A 192 3.96 -29.17 -14.80
C ARG A 192 3.20 -28.28 -15.78
N LEU A 193 3.84 -27.23 -16.28
CA LEU A 193 3.27 -26.43 -17.36
C LEU A 193 3.59 -27.06 -18.73
N PRO A 194 2.78 -26.76 -19.76
CA PRO A 194 3.06 -27.17 -21.14
C PRO A 194 4.48 -26.79 -21.56
N THR A 195 5.16 -27.72 -22.23
CA THR A 195 6.52 -27.50 -22.73
C THR A 195 6.48 -26.54 -23.91
N LYS A 196 7.23 -25.45 -23.84
CA LYS A 196 7.39 -24.54 -24.97
C LYS A 196 8.42 -25.14 -25.93
N VAL A 197 7.99 -25.47 -27.15
CA VAL A 197 8.86 -25.99 -28.20
C VAL A 197 9.12 -24.87 -29.21
N LEU A 198 10.39 -24.52 -29.38
CA LEU A 198 10.84 -23.55 -30.38
C LEU A 198 11.49 -24.33 -31.52
N ARG A 199 11.01 -24.14 -32.74
CA ARG A 199 11.54 -24.77 -33.95
C ARG A 199 12.03 -23.69 -34.90
N ILE A 200 13.29 -23.77 -35.30
CA ILE A 200 13.90 -22.86 -36.27
C ILE A 200 14.46 -23.72 -37.39
N THR A 201 14.18 -23.34 -38.64
CA THR A 201 14.73 -24.02 -39.82
C THR A 201 15.53 -23.01 -40.63
N THR A 202 16.81 -23.27 -40.85
CA THR A 202 17.71 -22.41 -41.62
C THR A 202 18.20 -23.13 -42.85
N ARG A 203 18.38 -22.40 -43.95
CA ARG A 203 18.94 -22.95 -45.18
C ARG A 203 20.47 -22.98 -45.07
N LYS A 204 21.07 -24.16 -45.25
CA LYS A 204 22.52 -24.37 -45.13
C LYS A 204 23.27 -24.01 -46.41
N SER A 205 22.67 -24.29 -47.58
CA SER A 205 23.26 -24.03 -48.89
C SER A 205 22.27 -23.36 -49.87
N PRO A 206 22.73 -22.41 -50.71
CA PRO A 206 21.90 -21.73 -51.72
C PRO A 206 21.52 -22.63 -52.91
N CYS A 207 22.22 -23.75 -53.10
CA CYS A 207 21.91 -24.77 -54.11
C CYS A 207 21.45 -26.04 -53.39
N GLY A 208 20.29 -26.58 -53.78
CA GLY A 208 19.59 -27.62 -53.01
C GLY A 208 20.10 -29.03 -53.29
N ASN A 209 20.58 -29.71 -52.25
CA ASN A 209 20.85 -31.16 -52.24
C ASN A 209 19.78 -31.88 -51.38
N GLY A 210 18.50 -31.70 -51.71
CA GLY A 210 17.41 -32.42 -51.03
C GLY A 210 17.31 -32.12 -49.52
N SER A 211 17.20 -33.15 -48.68
CA SER A 211 17.02 -33.02 -47.22
C SER A 211 18.20 -32.41 -46.47
N GLU A 212 19.39 -32.35 -47.08
CA GLU A 212 20.58 -31.71 -46.50
C GLU A 212 20.59 -30.18 -46.68
N THR A 213 19.60 -29.64 -47.41
CA THR A 213 19.50 -28.20 -47.71
C THR A 213 19.14 -27.37 -46.47
N PHE A 214 18.50 -27.99 -45.47
CA PHE A 214 17.94 -27.29 -44.31
C PHE A 214 18.40 -27.89 -42.99
N ASP A 215 18.98 -27.05 -42.13
CA ASP A 215 19.21 -27.38 -40.73
C ASP A 215 17.93 -27.11 -39.93
N LYS A 216 17.53 -28.08 -39.10
CA LYS A 216 16.35 -28.00 -38.24
C LYS A 216 16.80 -27.99 -36.79
N PHE A 217 16.61 -26.86 -36.11
CA PHE A 217 16.90 -26.69 -34.69
C PHE A 217 15.60 -26.80 -33.88
N GLU A 218 15.60 -27.63 -32.84
CA GLU A 218 14.50 -27.72 -31.87
C GLU A 218 15.04 -27.43 -30.46
N MET A 219 14.41 -26.49 -29.76
CA MET A 219 14.68 -26.20 -28.35
C MET A 219 13.40 -26.41 -27.54
N LYS A 220 13.47 -27.24 -26.51
CA LYS A 220 12.37 -27.46 -25.56
C LYS A 220 12.68 -26.76 -24.25
N ILE A 221 11.73 -25.95 -23.78
CA ILE A 221 11.80 -25.28 -22.48
C ILE A 221 10.65 -25.83 -21.64
N HIS A 222 11.03 -26.53 -20.58
CA HIS A 222 10.10 -27.12 -19.63
C HIS A 222 9.91 -26.16 -18.46
N LYS A 223 8.68 -25.99 -18.00
CA LYS A 223 8.34 -25.13 -16.87
C LYS A 223 7.69 -25.92 -15.74
N ARG A 224 8.02 -25.55 -14.50
CA ARG A 224 7.38 -26.04 -13.27
C ARG A 224 6.95 -24.84 -12.44
N LEU A 225 5.77 -24.92 -11.85
CA LEU A 225 5.21 -23.86 -11.02
C LEU A 225 4.93 -24.38 -9.63
N ILE A 226 5.36 -23.62 -8.64
CA ILE A 226 5.21 -23.93 -7.22
C ILE A 226 4.65 -22.67 -6.55
N ASP A 227 3.49 -22.78 -5.91
CA ASP A 227 2.87 -21.70 -5.16
C ASP A 227 3.11 -21.93 -3.65
N LEU A 228 3.63 -20.93 -2.96
CA LEU A 228 3.98 -20.93 -1.53
C LEU A 228 3.20 -19.83 -0.81
N HIS A 229 2.83 -20.08 0.45
CA HIS A 229 2.31 -19.04 1.35
C HIS A 229 3.30 -18.87 2.50
N SER A 230 4.14 -17.84 2.40
CA SER A 230 5.17 -17.60 3.41
C SER A 230 5.66 -16.15 3.38
N PRO A 231 6.29 -15.68 4.46
CA PRO A 231 7.07 -14.45 4.44
C PRO A 231 8.15 -14.48 3.36
N SER A 232 8.46 -13.32 2.78
CA SER A 232 9.43 -13.19 1.67
C SER A 232 10.86 -13.57 2.06
N GLU A 233 11.22 -13.45 3.34
CA GLU A 233 12.55 -13.78 3.86
C GLU A 233 12.86 -15.27 3.77
N ILE A 234 11.89 -16.11 4.15
CA ILE A 234 12.05 -17.56 4.14
C ILE A 234 12.18 -18.07 2.69
N VAL A 235 11.48 -17.43 1.74
CA VAL A 235 11.59 -17.81 0.31
C VAL A 235 12.96 -17.49 -0.25
N LYS A 236 13.51 -16.30 0.03
CA LYS A 236 14.86 -15.91 -0.42
C LYS A 236 15.92 -16.93 0.04
N GLN A 237 15.81 -17.42 1.28
CA GLN A 237 16.69 -18.46 1.82
C GLN A 237 16.51 -19.82 1.13
N ILE A 238 15.29 -20.18 0.72
CA ILE A 238 15.03 -21.45 0.03
C ILE A 238 15.59 -21.39 -1.40
N THR A 239 15.40 -20.26 -2.10
CA THR A 239 15.81 -20.12 -3.51
C THR A 239 17.31 -19.95 -3.70
N SER A 240 18.02 -19.36 -2.74
CA SER A 240 19.47 -19.08 -2.87
C SER A 240 20.36 -20.33 -2.79
N ILE A 241 19.87 -21.43 -2.20
CA ILE A 241 20.67 -22.64 -1.95
C ILE A 241 20.55 -23.66 -3.09
N SER A 242 19.64 -23.46 -4.05
CA SER A 242 19.23 -24.48 -5.03
C SER A 242 19.52 -24.12 -6.49
N ILE A 243 20.55 -23.31 -6.75
CA ILE A 243 20.92 -22.93 -8.12
C ILE A 243 21.83 -24.03 -8.70
N GLU A 244 21.24 -25.10 -9.23
CA GLU A 244 21.95 -25.99 -10.15
C GLU A 244 22.22 -25.25 -11.50
N PRO A 245 23.36 -25.50 -12.16
CA PRO A 245 23.65 -24.88 -13.45
C PRO A 245 22.60 -25.31 -14.49
N GLY A 246 21.94 -24.32 -15.10
CA GLY A 246 20.99 -24.53 -16.20
C GLY A 246 19.51 -24.56 -15.82
N VAL A 247 19.14 -24.22 -14.58
CA VAL A 247 17.74 -23.97 -14.18
C VAL A 247 17.56 -22.47 -13.88
N GLU A 248 16.68 -21.81 -14.62
CA GLU A 248 16.29 -20.43 -14.38
C GLU A 248 15.09 -20.39 -13.42
N VAL A 249 15.23 -19.62 -12.33
CA VAL A 249 14.22 -19.49 -11.28
C VAL A 249 13.66 -18.06 -11.32
N GLU A 250 12.35 -17.93 -11.50
CA GLU A 250 11.62 -16.66 -11.47
C GLU A 250 10.67 -16.66 -10.27
N VAL A 251 10.75 -15.64 -9.42
CA VAL A 251 9.91 -15.51 -8.22
C VAL A 251 9.00 -14.30 -8.38
N THR A 252 7.69 -14.53 -8.33
CA THR A 252 6.66 -13.49 -8.41
C THR A 252 5.91 -13.42 -7.09
N ILE A 253 5.82 -12.22 -6.51
CA ILE A 253 5.04 -11.95 -5.30
C ILE A 253 3.66 -11.47 -5.75
N ALA A 254 2.61 -12.17 -5.31
CA ALA A 254 1.20 -11.84 -5.57
C ALA A 254 0.50 -11.33 -4.31
#